data_AF-A0A521YU73-F1
#
_entry.id   AF-A0A521YU73-F1
#
_cell.length_a   1.000
_cell.length_b   1.000
_cell.length_c   1.000
_cell.angle_alpha   90.00
_cell.angle_beta   90.00
_cell.angle_gamma   90.00
#
_symmetry.space_group_name_H-M   'P 1'
#
loop_
_entity.id
_entity.type
_entity.pdbx_description
1 polymer ?
#
loop_
_entity_poly.entity_id
_entity_poly.type
_entity_poly.pdbx_seq_one_letter_code
_entity_poly.pdbx_strand_id
1 'polypeptide(L)'
;RPHANIVFVAGDQEHRSESDGNGPVDASLKAIEAVVNSGAEIVLYSVNAITSGSTESQGEVTVRLQHSGRVVNGVGADPDIVVASAKAYLSALNKLHSKSERVAAQG
;
A
#
# COMPACT_ATOMS: atom_id res chain seq x y z
N ARG A 1 3.79 -20.25 -9.09
CA ARG A 1 4.33 -19.04 -8.41
C ARG A 1 3.13 -18.16 -8.10
N PRO A 2 3.02 -17.54 -6.92
CA PRO A 2 1.98 -16.56 -6.65
C PRO A 2 2.01 -15.45 -7.72
N HIS A 3 0.85 -15.15 -8.29
CA HIS A 3 0.67 -14.21 -9.39
C HIS A 3 -0.50 -13.29 -9.05
N ALA A 4 -0.41 -12.01 -9.41
CA ALA A 4 -1.45 -11.03 -9.20
C ALA A 4 -1.75 -10.27 -10.49
N ASN A 5 -3.05 -10.06 -10.76
CA ASN A 5 -3.57 -9.14 -11.76
C ASN A 5 -4.29 -8.01 -11.04
N ILE A 6 -3.86 -6.76 -11.27
CA ILE A 6 -4.39 -5.59 -10.58
C ILE A 6 -4.85 -4.54 -11.59
N VAL A 7 -5.99 -3.95 -11.25
CA VAL A 7 -6.48 -2.72 -11.86
C VAL A 7 -6.49 -1.64 -10.79
N PHE A 8 -5.86 -0.51 -11.06
CA PHE A 8 -5.84 0.63 -10.14
C PHE A 8 -5.78 1.94 -10.90
N VAL A 9 -6.11 3.03 -10.21
CA VAL A 9 -6.08 4.38 -10.79
C VAL A 9 -4.84 5.12 -10.27
N ALA A 10 -4.08 5.72 -11.19
CA ALA A 10 -3.00 6.64 -10.87
C ALA A 10 -3.24 7.96 -11.62
N GLY A 11 -3.40 9.06 -10.86
CA GLY A 11 -3.92 10.31 -11.43
C GLY A 11 -5.35 10.10 -11.93
N ASP A 12 -5.59 10.41 -13.21
CA ASP A 12 -6.90 10.25 -13.86
C ASP A 12 -6.97 9.03 -14.81
N GLN A 13 -5.97 8.14 -14.77
CA GLN A 13 -5.87 7.00 -15.69
C GLN A 13 -5.97 5.66 -14.95
N GLU A 14 -6.79 4.75 -15.50
CA GLU A 14 -6.83 3.35 -15.10
C GLU A 14 -5.60 2.62 -15.69
N HIS A 15 -4.92 1.87 -14.84
CA HIS A 15 -3.80 1.01 -15.21
C HIS A 15 -4.15 -0.44 -14.91
N ARG A 16 -3.71 -1.33 -15.80
CA ARG A 16 -3.75 -2.78 -15.62
C ARG A 16 -2.32 -3.29 -15.58
N SER A 17 -2.00 -4.08 -14.56
CA SER A 17 -0.66 -4.60 -14.36
C SER A 17 -0.71 -5.99 -13.74
N GLU A 18 0.31 -6.78 -14.03
CA GLU A 18 0.47 -8.13 -13.51
C GLU A 18 1.89 -8.36 -13.03
N SER A 19 2.06 -9.22 -12.02
CA SER A 19 3.38 -9.58 -11.53
C SER A 19 3.38 -10.91 -10.79
N ASP A 20 4.54 -11.57 -10.79
CA ASP A 20 4.83 -12.70 -9.91
C ASP A 20 5.46 -12.22 -8.60
N GLY A 21 5.22 -12.96 -7.53
CA GLY A 21 5.80 -12.66 -6.22
C GLY A 21 6.01 -13.89 -5.35
N ASN A 22 6.56 -13.64 -4.17
CA ASN A 22 6.74 -14.63 -3.11
C ASN A 22 5.41 -14.96 -2.40
N GLY A 23 4.37 -14.15 -2.64
CA GLY A 23 3.01 -14.30 -2.14
C GLY A 23 2.05 -13.34 -2.86
N PRO A 24 0.73 -13.43 -2.63
CA PRO A 24 -0.24 -12.58 -3.31
C PRO A 24 -0.04 -11.09 -3.00
N VAL A 25 0.36 -10.77 -1.76
CA VAL A 25 0.68 -9.39 -1.35
C VAL A 25 1.93 -8.87 -2.09
N ASP A 26 3.01 -9.64 -2.13
CA ASP A 26 4.25 -9.26 -2.84
C ASP A 26 4.01 -9.08 -4.34
N ALA A 27 3.29 -10.01 -4.97
CA ALA A 27 2.90 -9.92 -6.38
C ALA A 27 2.06 -8.65 -6.65
N SER A 28 1.14 -8.33 -5.75
CA SER A 28 0.28 -7.15 -5.85
C SER A 28 1.07 -5.85 -5.77
N LEU A 29 1.96 -5.74 -4.77
CA LEU A 29 2.81 -4.56 -4.57
C LEU A 29 3.75 -4.35 -5.77
N LYS A 30 4.35 -5.43 -6.28
CA LYS A 30 5.24 -5.38 -7.46
C LYS A 30 4.50 -4.97 -8.72
N ALA A 31 3.27 -5.45 -8.94
CA ALA A 31 2.46 -5.04 -10.09
C ALA A 31 2.17 -3.53 -10.07
N ILE A 32 1.87 -2.97 -8.89
CA ILE A 32 1.66 -1.53 -8.73
C ILE A 32 2.98 -0.77 -8.97
N GLU A 33 4.07 -1.18 -8.33
CA GLU A 33 5.37 -0.52 -8.45
C GLU A 33 5.94 -0.55 -9.87
N ALA A 34 5.68 -1.62 -10.65
CA ALA A 34 6.09 -1.71 -12.05
C ALA A 34 5.48 -0.62 -12.94
N VAL A 35 4.31 -0.09 -12.56
CA VAL A 35 3.63 1.01 -13.27
C VAL A 35 3.98 2.36 -12.67
N VAL A 36 3.96 2.49 -11.34
CA VAL A 36 4.21 3.78 -10.66
C VAL A 36 5.69 4.16 -10.70
N ASN A 37 6.59 3.17 -10.68
CA ASN A 37 8.04 3.32 -10.70
C ASN A 37 8.53 4.38 -9.69
N SER A 38 8.09 4.25 -8.43
CA SER A 38 8.33 5.24 -7.38
C SER A 38 9.76 5.22 -6.87
N GLY A 39 10.44 4.07 -6.97
CA GLY A 39 11.76 3.86 -6.35
C GLY A 39 11.72 3.95 -4.83
N ALA A 40 10.53 3.79 -4.22
CA ALA A 40 10.35 3.81 -2.78
C ALA A 40 10.65 2.45 -2.17
N GLU A 41 11.30 2.47 -1.01
CA GLU A 41 11.59 1.27 -0.22
C GLU A 41 10.49 1.05 0.82
N ILE A 42 9.98 -0.19 0.92
CA ILE A 42 9.11 -0.61 2.01
C ILE A 42 9.98 -0.89 3.23
N VAL A 43 9.90 -0.02 4.24
CA VAL A 43 10.68 -0.16 5.48
C VAL A 43 9.87 -0.79 6.62
N LEU A 44 8.54 -0.81 6.51
CA LEU A 44 7.66 -1.52 7.44
C LEU A 44 6.39 -1.97 6.73
N TYR A 45 5.99 -3.20 7.04
CA TYR A 45 4.70 -3.78 6.70
C TYR A 45 4.12 -4.40 7.96
N SER A 46 2.92 -4.00 8.37
CA SER A 46 2.25 -4.53 9.55
C SER A 46 0.78 -4.80 9.27
N VAL A 47 0.27 -5.91 9.81
CA VAL A 47 -1.13 -6.32 9.72
C VAL A 47 -1.71 -6.33 11.13
N ASN A 48 -2.81 -5.61 11.31
CA ASN A 48 -3.59 -5.61 12.53
C ASN A 48 -5.01 -6.10 12.22
N ALA A 49 -5.60 -6.83 13.15
CA ALA A 49 -7.02 -7.15 13.07
C ALA A 49 -7.84 -6.00 13.67
N ILE A 50 -8.82 -5.49 12.93
CA ILE A 50 -9.89 -4.65 13.49
C ILE A 50 -11.02 -5.60 13.85
N THR A 51 -11.17 -5.87 15.14
CA THR A 51 -12.25 -6.72 15.67
C THR A 51 -13.28 -5.87 16.38
N SER A 52 -14.51 -5.87 15.87
CA SER A 52 -15.66 -5.17 16.48
C SER A 52 -16.44 -6.04 17.48
N GLY A 53 -15.94 -7.24 17.81
CA GLY A 53 -16.68 -8.23 18.61
C GLY A 53 -17.66 -9.10 17.82
N SER A 54 -17.70 -8.97 16.48
CA SER A 54 -18.45 -9.83 15.56
C SER A 54 -17.51 -10.62 14.63
N THR A 55 -18.04 -11.60 13.89
CA THR A 55 -17.29 -12.38 12.88
C THR A 55 -16.90 -11.54 11.65
N GLU A 56 -17.37 -10.30 11.53
CA GLU A 56 -16.94 -9.36 10.47
C GLU A 56 -15.65 -8.62 10.86
N SER A 57 -14.57 -9.36 11.08
CA SER A 57 -13.25 -8.74 11.28
C SER A 57 -12.72 -8.14 9.97
N GLN A 58 -12.19 -6.92 10.02
CA GLN A 58 -11.45 -6.34 8.91
C GLN A 58 -9.94 -6.46 9.16
N GLY A 59 -9.15 -6.67 8.12
CA GLY A 59 -7.70 -6.52 8.18
C GLY A 59 -7.32 -5.06 7.96
N GLU A 60 -6.55 -4.49 8.86
CA GLU A 60 -5.86 -3.21 8.66
C GLU A 60 -4.40 -3.47 8.34
N VAL A 61 -3.93 -2.90 7.24
CA VAL A 61 -2.52 -2.95 6.84
C VAL A 61 -1.92 -1.56 6.93
N THR A 62 -0.77 -1.48 7.60
CA THR A 62 0.09 -0.29 7.58
C THR A 62 1.32 -0.57 6.74
N VAL A 63 1.60 0.29 5.76
CA VAL A 63 2.83 0.26 4.96
C VAL A 63 3.60 1.55 5.18
N ARG A 64 4.88 1.44 5.55
CA ARG A 64 5.79 2.59 5.62
C ARG A 64 6.72 2.58 4.43
N LEU A 65 6.73 3.69 3.70
CA LEU A 65 7.62 3.90 2.56
C LEU A 65 8.68 4.94 2.89
N GLN A 66 9.87 4.71 2.37
CA GLN A 66 10.98 5.64 2.39
C GLN A 66 11.44 5.93 0.96
N HIS A 67 11.62 7.20 0.64
CA HIS A 67 12.27 7.61 -0.61
C HIS A 67 12.90 9.00 -0.44
N SER A 68 14.15 9.16 -0.91
CA SER A 68 14.87 10.44 -0.87
C SER A 68 14.83 11.15 0.50
N GLY A 69 15.03 10.39 1.58
CA GLY A 69 15.02 10.90 2.96
C GLY A 69 13.64 11.25 3.54
N ARG A 70 12.55 11.07 2.78
CA ARG A 70 11.17 11.20 3.27
C ARG A 70 10.64 9.83 3.68
N VAL A 71 9.96 9.78 4.81
CA VAL A 71 9.30 8.59 5.34
C VAL A 71 7.83 8.89 5.57
N VAL A 72 6.94 8.05 5.04
CA VAL A 72 5.48 8.21 5.17
C VAL A 72 4.82 6.87 5.51
N ASN A 73 3.70 6.92 6.23
CA ASN A 73 2.87 5.75 6.51
C ASN A 73 1.58 5.83 5.70
N GLY A 74 1.28 4.79 4.93
CA GLY A 74 -0.02 4.51 4.34
C GLY A 74 -0.76 3.45 5.13
N VAL A 75 -2.08 3.56 5.15
CA VAL A 75 -2.98 2.61 5.83
C VAL A 75 -4.06 2.20 4.84
N GLY A 76 -4.43 0.93 4.86
CA GLY A 76 -5.52 0.36 4.07
C GLY A 76 -6.27 -0.66 4.91
N ALA A 77 -7.60 -0.61 4.88
CA ALA A 77 -8.46 -1.56 5.57
C ALA A 77 -9.37 -2.27 4.55
N ASP A 78 -9.46 -3.58 4.69
CA ASP A 78 -10.31 -4.45 3.86
C ASP A 78 -10.46 -5.82 4.55
N PRO A 79 -11.62 -6.50 4.42
CA PRO A 79 -11.74 -7.91 4.79
C PRO A 79 -10.70 -8.81 4.10
N ASP A 80 -10.32 -8.49 2.86
CA ASP A 80 -9.24 -9.18 2.14
C ASP A 80 -7.89 -8.49 2.40
N ILE A 81 -6.98 -9.23 3.03
CA ILE A 81 -5.66 -8.71 3.39
C ILE A 81 -4.84 -8.27 2.17
N VAL A 82 -5.03 -8.88 1.01
CA VAL A 82 -4.34 -8.53 -0.23
C VAL A 82 -4.82 -7.17 -0.72
N VAL A 83 -6.14 -6.93 -0.67
CA VAL A 83 -6.75 -5.64 -1.03
C VAL A 83 -6.35 -4.55 -0.03
N ALA A 84 -6.39 -4.85 1.27
CA ALA A 84 -5.94 -3.94 2.32
C ALA A 84 -4.46 -3.52 2.11
N SER A 85 -3.61 -4.47 1.72
CA SER A 85 -2.19 -4.22 1.41
C SER A 85 -2.00 -3.30 0.22
N ALA A 86 -2.71 -3.56 -0.89
CA ALA A 86 -2.66 -2.71 -2.07
C ALA A 86 -3.11 -1.28 -1.77
N LYS A 87 -4.22 -1.13 -1.02
CA LYS A 87 -4.73 0.18 -0.55
C LYS A 87 -3.72 0.91 0.34
N ALA A 88 -3.09 0.20 1.28
CA ALA A 88 -2.11 0.77 2.19
C ALA A 88 -0.87 1.29 1.44
N TYR A 89 -0.40 0.53 0.45
CA TYR A 89 0.73 0.93 -0.39
C TYR A 89 0.43 2.14 -1.26
N LEU A 90 -0.71 2.14 -1.97
CA LEU A 90 -1.16 3.29 -2.76
C LEU A 90 -1.34 4.55 -1.88
N SER A 91 -1.89 4.38 -0.67
CA SER A 91 -2.01 5.46 0.32
C SER A 91 -0.64 6.03 0.70
N ALA A 92 0.37 5.18 0.89
CA ALA A 92 1.74 5.62 1.18
C ALA A 92 2.38 6.33 -0.03
N LEU A 93 2.24 5.78 -1.24
CA LEU A 93 2.74 6.39 -2.48
C LEU A 93 2.13 7.77 -2.72
N ASN A 94 0.83 7.94 -2.53
CA ASN A 94 0.15 9.23 -2.63
C ASN A 94 0.72 10.25 -1.63
N LYS A 95 0.98 9.84 -0.38
CA LYS A 95 1.61 10.72 0.63
C LYS A 95 3.06 11.06 0.30
N LEU A 96 3.78 10.13 -0.31
CA LEU A 96 5.16 10.34 -0.74
C LEU A 96 5.23 11.32 -1.92
N HIS A 97 4.30 11.21 -2.86
CA HIS A 97 4.19 12.08 -4.04
C HIS A 97 3.62 13.46 -3.69
N SER A 98 2.77 13.57 -2.66
CA SER A 98 2.22 14.86 -2.27
C SER A 98 3.34 15.78 -1.73
N LYS A 99 3.30 17.04 -2.17
CA LYS A 99 4.17 18.12 -1.68
C LYS A 99 3.69 18.68 -0.33
N SER A 100 2.68 18.07 0.31
CA SER A 100 2.09 18.60 1.54
C SER A 100 3.13 18.58 2.66
N GLU A 101 3.34 19.77 3.21
CA GLU A 101 4.28 20.09 4.28
C GLU A 101 4.12 19.14 5.46
N ARG A 102 5.24 18.91 6.15
CA ARG A 102 5.24 18.37 7.50
C ARG A 102 4.19 19.14 8.31
N VAL A 103 3.07 18.50 8.66
CA VAL A 103 2.44 18.84 9.92
C VAL A 103 3.45 18.40 10.96
N ALA A 104 4.26 19.36 11.42
CA ALA A 104 5.11 19.16 12.56
C ALA A 104 4.22 18.54 13.65
N ALA A 105 4.59 17.35 14.12
CA ALA A 105 4.05 16.87 15.37
C ALA A 105 4.39 17.96 16.40
N GLN A 106 3.38 18.69 16.85
CA GLN A 106 3.53 19.50 18.05
C GLN A 106 3.69 18.51 19.21
N GLY A 107 4.87 18.53 19.80
CA GLY A 107 5.27 17.77 20.98
C GLY A 107 6.59 18.31 21.47
#